data_AF-A0A7C5FCM5-F1
#
_entry.id   AF-A0A7C5FCM5-F1
#
_cell.length_a   1.000
_cell.length_b   1.000
_cell.length_c   1.000
_cell.angle_alpha   90.00
_cell.angle_beta   90.00
_cell.angle_gamma   90.00
#
_symmetry.space_group_name_H-M   'P 1'
#
loop_
_entity.id
_entity.type
_entity.pdbx_description
1 polymer ?
#
loop_
_entity_poly.entity_id
_entity_poly.type
_entity_poly.pdbx_seq_one_letter_code
_entity_poly.pdbx_strand_id
1 'polypeptide(L)'
;MKFEITAESHLIRAIELLKKNSMPEKFYCAYELRCCIERILLEYLILLKYPEKLSRSEEREYRGERLYNFMKCYDLEFEKKFEFANIYLEAMGVEQNMRIPNFDRLNEIHGRLGNYLHALKVPEETIENRDWLSQFASFLDSVCQELRHLLEKPHAVCKPTPNTLSMDLYQKFLSGKYTSEQLKNMIKIANINGRTPIECPTNPSSA
;
A
#
# COMPACT_ATOMS: atom_id res chain seq x y z
N MET A 1 -15.50 -0.21 -5.09
CA MET A 1 -15.23 -0.98 -3.85
C MET A 1 -14.50 -0.06 -2.88
N LYS A 2 -15.23 0.49 -1.91
CA LYS A 2 -14.67 1.22 -0.77
C LYS A 2 -14.18 0.15 0.20
N PHE A 3 -12.93 0.20 0.62
CA PHE A 3 -12.46 -0.72 1.63
C PHE A 3 -12.94 -0.22 2.99
N GLU A 4 -13.59 -1.09 3.75
CA GLU A 4 -14.08 -0.76 5.09
C GLU A 4 -12.90 -0.62 6.09
N ILE A 5 -11.75 -1.22 5.76
CA ILE A 5 -10.50 -1.14 6.52
C ILE A 5 -9.34 -0.92 5.54
N THR A 6 -8.56 0.15 5.74
CA THR A 6 -7.39 0.51 4.91
C THR A 6 -6.08 0.12 5.58
N ALA A 7 -4.96 0.20 4.85
CA ALA A 7 -3.62 0.00 5.42
C ALA A 7 -3.37 0.97 6.58
N GLU A 8 -3.79 2.22 6.41
CA GLU A 8 -3.71 3.27 7.43
C GLU A 8 -4.52 2.92 8.69
N SER A 9 -5.72 2.35 8.55
CA SER A 9 -6.52 1.91 9.70
C SER A 9 -5.79 0.85 10.55
N HIS A 10 -5.03 -0.04 9.92
CA HIS A 10 -4.19 -1.02 10.64
C HIS A 10 -3.00 -0.36 11.32
N LEU A 11 -2.33 0.59 10.65
CA LEU A 11 -1.19 1.30 11.23
C LEU A 11 -1.61 2.12 12.47
N ILE A 12 -2.74 2.83 12.40
CA ILE A 12 -3.26 3.62 13.53
C ILE A 12 -3.48 2.72 14.74
N ARG A 13 -4.16 1.58 14.55
CA ARG A 13 -4.37 0.59 15.63
C ARG A 13 -3.05 0.06 16.17
N ALA A 14 -2.10 -0.30 15.32
CA ALA A 14 -0.78 -0.76 15.76
C ALA A 14 -0.06 0.26 16.67
N ILE A 15 -0.09 1.54 16.30
CA ILE A 15 0.49 2.63 17.10
C ILE A 15 -0.20 2.77 18.46
N GLU A 16 -1.54 2.66 18.51
CA GLU A 16 -2.28 2.70 19.77
C GLU A 16 -1.95 1.53 20.69
N LEU A 17 -1.83 0.33 20.14
CA LEU A 17 -1.46 -0.88 20.88
C LEU A 17 -0.05 -0.75 21.47
N LEU A 18 0.90 -0.20 20.71
CA LEU A 18 2.28 -0.03 21.15
C LEU A 18 2.41 0.91 22.36
N LYS A 19 1.56 1.95 22.44
CA LYS A 19 1.51 2.89 23.58
C LYS A 19 1.11 2.23 24.90
N LYS A 20 0.31 1.15 24.85
CA LYS A 20 -0.16 0.45 26.06
C LYS A 20 0.93 -0.38 26.75
N ASN A 21 2.04 -0.65 26.04
CA ASN A 21 3.28 -1.26 26.54
C ASN A 21 3.11 -2.56 27.36
N SER A 22 2.09 -3.36 27.08
CA SER A 22 1.93 -4.70 27.64
C SER A 22 2.31 -5.76 26.61
N MET A 23 2.67 -6.97 27.08
CA MET A 23 3.07 -8.05 26.17
C MET A 23 1.95 -8.50 25.22
N PRO A 24 0.71 -8.72 25.68
CA PRO A 24 -0.39 -9.05 24.78
C PRO A 24 -0.61 -7.98 23.71
N GLU A 25 -0.54 -6.71 24.09
CA GLU A 25 -0.74 -5.59 23.15
C GLU A 25 0.39 -5.50 22.12
N LYS A 26 1.62 -5.91 22.46
CA LYS A 26 2.73 -6.03 21.49
C LYS A 26 2.48 -7.14 20.46
N PHE A 27 1.89 -8.27 20.86
CA PHE A 27 1.49 -9.32 19.90
C PHE A 27 0.33 -8.86 19.00
N TYR A 28 -0.68 -8.18 19.55
CA TYR A 28 -1.73 -7.57 18.74
C TYR A 28 -1.18 -6.49 17.79
N CYS A 29 -0.21 -5.69 18.25
CA CYS A 29 0.50 -4.72 17.42
C CYS A 29 1.19 -5.43 16.24
N ALA A 30 1.92 -6.51 16.49
CA ALA A 30 2.56 -7.30 15.42
C ALA A 30 1.55 -7.84 14.40
N TYR A 31 0.38 -8.29 14.87
CA TYR A 31 -0.70 -8.74 14.01
C TYR A 31 -1.25 -7.61 13.13
N GLU A 32 -1.57 -6.45 13.72
CA GLU A 32 -2.04 -5.28 12.98
C GLU A 32 -1.01 -4.79 11.95
N LEU A 33 0.28 -4.77 12.29
CA LEU A 33 1.35 -4.41 11.34
C LEU A 33 1.46 -5.40 10.19
N ARG A 34 1.26 -6.70 10.45
CA ARG A 34 1.24 -7.72 9.39
C ARG A 34 0.06 -7.50 8.45
N CYS A 35 -1.13 -7.26 8.99
CA CYS A 35 -2.32 -6.93 8.19
C CYS A 35 -2.12 -5.63 7.41
N CYS A 36 -1.46 -4.62 7.98
CA CYS A 36 -1.10 -3.38 7.29
C CYS A 36 -0.28 -3.67 6.03
N ILE A 37 0.75 -4.52 6.13
CA ILE A 37 1.59 -4.90 4.98
C ILE A 37 0.77 -5.66 3.93
N GLU A 38 -0.01 -6.66 4.33
CA GLU A 38 -0.87 -7.43 3.41
C GLU A 38 -1.84 -6.49 2.66
N ARG A 39 -2.34 -5.49 3.36
CA ARG A 39 -3.25 -4.47 2.84
C ARG A 39 -2.56 -3.51 1.86
N ILE A 40 -1.34 -3.07 2.17
CA ILE A 40 -0.49 -2.30 1.24
C ILE A 40 -0.29 -3.09 -0.05
N LEU A 41 0.16 -4.34 0.05
CA LEU A 41 0.42 -5.18 -1.13
C LEU A 41 -0.83 -5.36 -2.00
N LEU A 42 -2.00 -5.59 -1.38
CA LEU A 42 -3.27 -5.70 -2.09
C LEU A 42 -3.65 -4.39 -2.80
N GLU A 43 -3.50 -3.25 -2.15
CA GLU A 43 -3.83 -1.95 -2.74
C GLU A 43 -2.92 -1.64 -3.95
N TYR A 44 -1.63 -1.96 -3.86
CA TYR A 44 -0.72 -1.83 -4.99
C TYR A 44 -1.04 -2.83 -6.11
N LEU A 45 -1.43 -4.06 -5.78
CA LEU A 45 -1.85 -5.04 -6.79
C LEU A 45 -3.08 -4.57 -7.57
N ILE A 46 -4.00 -3.84 -6.93
CA ILE A 46 -5.15 -3.22 -7.61
C ILE A 46 -4.70 -2.16 -8.62
N LEU A 47 -3.72 -1.32 -8.27
CA LEU A 47 -3.14 -0.38 -9.23
C LEU A 47 -2.48 -1.11 -10.39
N LEU A 48 -1.77 -2.21 -10.11
CA LEU A 48 -1.08 -2.96 -11.14
C LEU A 48 -2.00 -3.65 -12.12
N LYS A 49 -3.09 -4.23 -11.65
CA LYS A 49 -4.04 -4.90 -12.54
C LYS A 49 -4.92 -3.91 -13.29
N TYR A 50 -4.92 -2.63 -12.93
CA TYR A 50 -5.69 -1.63 -13.67
C TYR A 50 -5.41 -1.69 -15.18
N PRO A 51 -6.46 -1.73 -16.05
CA PRO A 51 -7.90 -1.61 -15.75
C PRO A 51 -8.62 -2.91 -15.38
N GLU A 52 -7.94 -4.05 -15.43
CA GLU A 52 -8.50 -5.33 -15.04
C GLU A 52 -8.90 -5.33 -13.56
N LYS A 53 -10.02 -5.99 -13.28
CA LYS A 53 -10.41 -6.26 -11.90
C LYS A 53 -9.58 -7.43 -11.36
N LEU A 54 -9.31 -7.40 -10.06
CA LEU A 54 -8.85 -8.60 -9.37
C LEU A 54 -9.90 -9.70 -9.52
N SER A 55 -9.44 -10.94 -9.73
CA SER A 55 -10.29 -12.12 -9.62
C SER A 55 -10.70 -12.32 -8.16
N ARG A 56 -11.79 -13.05 -7.92
CA ARG A 56 -12.25 -13.39 -6.56
C ARG A 56 -11.19 -14.13 -5.73
N SER A 57 -10.31 -14.90 -6.38
CA SER A 57 -9.20 -15.57 -5.71
C SER A 57 -8.13 -14.58 -5.24
N GLU A 58 -7.88 -13.52 -6.01
CA GLU A 58 -6.91 -12.47 -5.66
C GLU A 58 -7.48 -11.50 -4.61
N GLU A 59 -8.77 -11.14 -4.70
CA GLU A 59 -9.42 -10.29 -3.69
C GLU A 59 -9.48 -10.94 -2.30
N ARG A 60 -9.47 -12.28 -2.26
CA ARG A 60 -9.46 -13.06 -1.02
C ARG A 60 -8.06 -13.49 -0.60
N GLU A 61 -7.03 -13.14 -1.37
CA GLU A 61 -5.66 -13.50 -1.03
C GLU A 61 -5.10 -12.49 -0.03
N TYR A 62 -4.87 -12.99 1.19
CA TYR A 62 -4.25 -12.21 2.28
C TYR A 62 -2.83 -12.70 2.56
N ARG A 63 -2.33 -13.72 1.84
CA ARG A 63 -0.95 -14.19 2.04
C ARG A 63 0.03 -13.23 1.37
N GLY A 64 0.77 -12.48 2.19
CA GLY A 64 1.81 -11.54 1.75
C GLY A 64 2.75 -12.11 0.68
N GLU A 65 3.19 -13.37 0.84
CA GLU A 65 4.06 -14.06 -0.13
C GLU A 65 3.43 -14.20 -1.52
N ARG A 66 2.13 -14.52 -1.61
CA ARG A 66 1.45 -14.65 -2.89
C ARG A 66 1.18 -13.29 -3.53
N LEU A 67 0.77 -12.31 -2.74
CA LEU A 67 0.63 -10.93 -3.20
C LEU A 67 1.96 -10.41 -3.77
N TYR A 68 3.05 -10.63 -3.05
CA TYR A 68 4.40 -10.31 -3.48
C TYR A 68 4.81 -11.02 -4.78
N ASN A 69 4.55 -12.33 -4.89
CA ASN A 69 4.85 -13.08 -6.11
C ASN A 69 4.02 -12.59 -7.31
N PHE A 70 2.76 -12.18 -7.10
CA PHE A 70 1.98 -11.54 -8.16
C PHE A 70 2.65 -10.25 -8.62
N MET A 71 3.14 -9.42 -7.71
CA MET A 71 3.76 -8.14 -8.05
C MET A 71 5.07 -8.32 -8.85
N LYS A 72 5.89 -9.33 -8.51
CA LYS A 72 7.11 -9.67 -9.26
C LYS A 72 6.87 -9.99 -10.74
N CYS A 73 5.72 -10.58 -11.07
CA CYS A 73 5.38 -10.89 -12.46
C CYS A 73 5.12 -9.62 -13.31
N TYR A 74 4.92 -8.47 -12.67
CA TYR A 74 4.60 -7.21 -13.34
C TYR A 74 5.76 -6.20 -13.33
N ASP A 75 6.96 -6.53 -12.84
CA ASP A 75 8.03 -5.59 -12.47
C ASP A 75 8.36 -4.50 -13.52
N LEU A 76 8.39 -4.84 -14.81
CA LEU A 76 8.64 -3.87 -15.89
C LEU A 76 7.42 -3.00 -16.26
N GLU A 77 6.21 -3.53 -16.11
CA GLU A 77 4.98 -2.75 -16.27
C GLU A 77 4.66 -1.93 -15.02
N PHE A 78 5.17 -2.39 -13.86
CA PHE A 78 4.98 -1.80 -12.55
C PHE A 78 5.50 -0.37 -12.54
N GLU A 79 6.77 -0.15 -12.86
CA GLU A 79 7.39 1.19 -12.85
C GLU A 79 6.65 2.16 -13.79
N LYS A 80 6.28 1.70 -14.98
CA LYS A 80 5.54 2.49 -15.98
C LYS A 80 4.13 2.87 -15.51
N LYS A 81 3.41 1.95 -14.86
CA LYS A 81 2.08 2.26 -14.28
C LYS A 81 2.19 3.26 -13.14
N PHE A 82 3.23 3.15 -12.31
CA PHE A 82 3.51 4.12 -11.24
C PHE A 82 3.89 5.49 -11.77
N GLU A 83 4.75 5.55 -12.79
CA GLU A 83 5.12 6.79 -13.45
C GLU A 83 3.90 7.49 -14.06
N PHE A 84 3.07 6.76 -14.79
CA PHE A 84 1.84 7.32 -15.35
C PHE A 84 0.86 7.79 -14.28
N ALA A 85 0.69 7.03 -13.21
CA ALA A 85 -0.20 7.41 -12.11
C ALA A 85 0.30 8.67 -11.38
N ASN A 86 1.62 8.86 -11.23
CA ASN A 86 2.19 10.10 -10.69
C ASN A 86 1.96 11.30 -11.64
N ILE A 87 2.16 11.13 -12.95
CA ILE A 87 1.83 12.16 -13.95
C ILE A 87 0.35 12.57 -13.83
N TYR A 88 -0.53 11.60 -13.61
CA TYR A 88 -1.95 11.81 -13.43
C TYR A 88 -2.28 12.58 -12.15
N LEU A 89 -1.71 12.19 -11.01
CA LEU A 89 -1.88 12.87 -9.73
C LEU A 89 -1.38 14.31 -9.78
N GLU A 90 -0.20 14.54 -10.36
CA GLU A 90 0.35 15.87 -10.57
C GLU A 90 -0.57 16.73 -11.45
N ALA A 91 -1.18 16.15 -12.49
CA ALA A 91 -2.15 16.85 -13.34
C ALA A 91 -3.42 17.27 -12.57
N MET A 92 -3.80 16.48 -11.56
CA MET A 92 -4.94 16.73 -10.67
C MET A 92 -4.61 17.67 -9.51
N GLY A 93 -3.37 18.17 -9.42
CA GLY A 93 -2.93 19.07 -8.34
C GLY A 93 -2.57 18.35 -7.04
N VAL A 94 -2.36 17.03 -7.08
CA VAL A 94 -1.83 16.28 -5.95
C VAL A 94 -0.31 16.45 -5.96
N GLU A 95 0.23 17.22 -5.01
CA GLU A 95 1.66 17.57 -4.95
C GLU A 95 2.57 16.40 -4.56
N GLN A 96 1.99 15.33 -4.01
CA GLN A 96 2.75 14.19 -3.50
C GLN A 96 2.67 13.00 -4.47
N ASN A 97 3.84 12.54 -4.92
CA ASN A 97 3.96 11.35 -5.75
C ASN A 97 3.81 10.07 -4.92
N MET A 98 3.09 9.11 -5.49
CA MET A 98 3.08 7.73 -4.99
C MET A 98 4.50 7.21 -4.98
N ARG A 99 4.86 6.52 -3.90
CA ARG A 99 6.13 5.82 -3.78
C ARG A 99 5.97 4.38 -4.20
N ILE A 100 7.00 3.84 -4.84
CA ILE A 100 7.12 2.40 -5.00
C ILE A 100 7.70 1.86 -3.68
N PRO A 101 6.97 1.03 -2.91
CA PRO A 101 7.51 0.42 -1.73
C PRO A 101 8.56 -0.61 -2.13
N ASN A 102 9.57 -0.78 -1.27
CA ASN A 102 10.51 -1.87 -1.43
C ASN A 102 9.81 -3.18 -1.03
N PHE A 103 9.39 -3.95 -2.03
CA PHE A 103 8.63 -5.19 -1.82
C PHE A 103 9.42 -6.26 -1.08
N ASP A 104 10.73 -6.37 -1.34
CA ASP A 104 11.61 -7.33 -0.67
C ASP A 104 11.67 -7.04 0.82
N ARG A 105 11.79 -5.75 1.14
CA ARG A 105 11.78 -5.25 2.51
C ARG A 105 10.44 -5.50 3.21
N LEU A 106 9.32 -5.24 2.54
CA LEU A 106 7.99 -5.54 3.10
C LEU A 106 7.80 -7.04 3.36
N ASN A 107 8.31 -7.90 2.47
CA ASN A 107 8.26 -9.36 2.63
C ASN A 107 9.14 -9.83 3.81
N GLU A 108 10.34 -9.26 3.96
CA GLU A 108 11.21 -9.51 5.12
C GLU A 108 10.51 -9.16 6.44
N ILE A 109 9.93 -7.95 6.52
CA ILE A 109 9.19 -7.50 7.70
C ILE A 109 8.00 -8.41 7.98
N HIS A 110 7.21 -8.74 6.96
CA HIS A 110 6.05 -9.64 7.07
C HIS A 110 6.43 -11.00 7.64
N GLY A 111 7.49 -11.63 7.10
CA GLY A 111 7.99 -12.91 7.59
C GLY A 111 8.49 -12.82 9.03
N ARG A 112 9.23 -11.76 9.38
CA ARG A 112 9.76 -11.57 10.73
C ARG A 112 8.65 -11.30 11.75
N LEU A 113 7.62 -10.53 11.41
CA LEU A 113 6.39 -10.39 12.22
C LEU A 113 5.69 -11.74 12.41
N GLY A 114 5.61 -12.55 11.35
CA GLY A 114 5.09 -13.92 11.40
C GLY A 114 5.85 -14.82 12.38
N ASN A 115 7.19 -14.73 12.40
CA ASN A 115 8.02 -15.47 13.35
C ASN A 115 7.73 -15.08 14.80
N TYR A 116 7.59 -13.78 15.09
CA TYR A 116 7.19 -13.31 16.42
C TYR A 116 5.79 -13.80 16.81
N LEU A 117 4.81 -13.73 15.90
CA LEU A 117 3.45 -14.21 16.16
C LEU A 117 3.37 -15.73 16.38
N HIS A 118 4.32 -16.48 15.84
CA HIS A 118 4.47 -17.91 16.10
C HIS A 118 5.39 -18.25 17.27
N ALA A 119 5.84 -17.25 18.05
CA ALA A 119 6.75 -17.46 19.19
C ALA A 119 6.19 -18.39 20.27
N LEU A 120 4.86 -18.55 20.38
CA LEU A 120 4.21 -19.54 21.24
C LEU A 120 4.51 -21.02 20.85
N LYS A 121 5.14 -21.25 19.69
CA LYS A 121 5.65 -22.57 19.27
C LYS A 121 7.12 -22.78 19.65
N VAL A 122 7.75 -21.79 20.25
CA VAL A 122 9.18 -21.74 20.62
C VAL A 122 9.27 -22.02 22.13
N PRO A 123 10.37 -22.60 22.66
CA PRO A 123 10.45 -22.97 24.08
C PRO A 123 10.11 -21.81 25.02
N GLU A 124 9.45 -22.13 26.13
CA GLU A 124 8.92 -21.18 27.13
C GLU A 124 9.99 -20.15 27.60
N GLU A 125 11.24 -20.61 27.71
CA GLU A 125 12.46 -19.84 28.01
C GLU A 125 12.70 -18.64 27.06
N THR A 126 12.17 -18.68 25.84
CA THR A 126 12.34 -17.63 24.83
C THR A 126 11.45 -16.42 25.11
N ILE A 127 10.24 -16.65 25.62
CA ILE A 127 9.28 -15.58 25.95
C ILE A 127 9.66 -14.90 27.27
N GLU A 128 10.33 -15.63 28.16
CA GLU A 128 10.88 -15.10 29.41
C GLU A 128 12.20 -14.34 29.23
N ASN A 129 12.84 -14.45 28.05
CA ASN A 129 14.09 -13.78 27.74
C ASN A 129 13.88 -12.28 27.52
N ARG A 130 14.39 -11.45 28.44
CA ARG A 130 14.29 -9.98 28.38
C ARG A 130 14.91 -9.37 27.13
N ASP A 131 16.01 -9.93 26.63
CA ASP A 131 16.68 -9.41 25.43
C ASP A 131 15.81 -9.63 24.20
N TRP A 132 15.17 -10.81 24.11
CA TRP A 132 14.22 -11.12 23.05
C TRP A 132 13.01 -10.18 23.09
N LEU A 133 12.43 -9.94 24.28
CA LEU A 133 11.30 -9.01 24.45
C LEU A 133 11.68 -7.57 24.08
N SER A 134 12.90 -7.14 24.40
CA SER A 134 13.41 -5.82 24.01
C SER A 134 13.59 -5.71 22.50
N GLN A 135 14.18 -6.73 21.87
CA GLN A 135 14.34 -6.79 20.41
C GLN A 135 12.98 -6.79 19.70
N PHE A 136 11.98 -7.49 20.24
CA PHE A 136 10.64 -7.49 19.70
C PHE A 136 10.01 -6.09 19.76
N ALA A 137 10.07 -5.43 20.92
CA ALA A 137 9.54 -4.08 21.08
C ALA A 137 10.20 -3.07 20.13
N SER A 138 11.54 -3.03 20.09
CA SER A 138 12.27 -2.15 19.18
C SER A 138 11.99 -2.46 17.70
N PHE A 139 11.78 -3.73 17.36
CA PHE A 139 11.38 -4.10 16.01
C PHE A 139 10.01 -3.52 15.65
N LEU A 140 9.01 -3.64 16.54
CA LEU A 140 7.67 -3.06 16.32
C LEU A 140 7.73 -1.54 16.13
N ASP A 141 8.50 -0.83 16.96
CA ASP A 141 8.71 0.63 16.81
C ASP A 141 9.29 0.97 15.43
N SER A 142 10.31 0.24 14.99
CA SER A 142 10.95 0.47 13.69
C SER A 142 9.98 0.24 12.52
N VAL A 143 9.15 -0.81 12.59
CA VAL A 143 8.18 -1.13 11.54
C VAL A 143 7.08 -0.08 11.50
N CYS A 144 6.58 0.38 12.64
CA CYS A 144 5.61 1.49 12.70
C CYS A 144 6.14 2.74 12.01
N GLN A 145 7.41 3.12 12.25
CA GLN A 145 8.03 4.27 11.62
C GLN A 145 8.18 4.09 10.10
N GLU A 146 8.63 2.92 9.67
CA GLU A 146 8.84 2.59 8.26
C GLU A 146 7.50 2.63 7.48
N LEU A 147 6.46 1.98 8.01
CA LEU A 147 5.13 1.97 7.39
C LEU A 147 4.45 3.34 7.43
N ARG A 148 4.66 4.13 8.50
CA ARG A 148 4.18 5.52 8.55
C ARG A 148 4.76 6.35 7.41
N HIS A 149 6.08 6.27 7.19
CA HIS A 149 6.71 7.03 6.12
C HIS A 149 6.26 6.60 4.71
N LEU A 150 5.87 5.33 4.57
CA LEU A 150 5.29 4.82 3.33
C LEU A 150 3.86 5.34 3.11
N LEU A 151 3.04 5.39 4.16
CA LEU A 151 1.63 5.77 4.12
C LEU A 151 1.36 7.28 4.25
N GLU A 152 2.35 8.07 4.66
CA GLU A 152 2.30 9.55 4.72
C GLU A 152 2.02 10.20 3.36
N LYS A 153 2.27 9.48 2.27
CA LYS A 153 2.00 9.92 0.90
C LYS A 153 0.73 9.27 0.35
N PRO A 154 0.11 9.85 -0.70
CA PRO A 154 -0.92 9.19 -1.47
C PRO A 154 -0.46 7.78 -1.82
N HIS A 155 -1.10 6.81 -1.19
CA HIS A 155 -1.03 5.41 -1.54
C HIS A 155 -2.30 5.08 -2.32
N ALA A 156 -2.29 3.91 -2.96
CA ALA A 156 -3.25 3.30 -3.89
C ALA A 156 -4.78 3.35 -3.60
N VAL A 157 -5.30 4.48 -3.15
CA VAL A 157 -6.72 4.80 -2.94
C VAL A 157 -7.27 5.61 -4.11
N CYS A 158 -6.41 6.21 -4.94
CA CYS A 158 -6.80 6.82 -6.20
C CYS A 158 -7.06 5.72 -7.23
N LYS A 159 -8.33 5.30 -7.37
CA LYS A 159 -8.75 4.41 -8.45
C LYS A 159 -8.96 5.25 -9.70
N PRO A 160 -8.18 5.04 -10.78
CA PRO A 160 -8.66 5.47 -12.07
C PRO A 160 -9.92 4.68 -12.39
N THR A 161 -11.04 5.35 -12.62
CA THR A 161 -12.26 4.80 -13.17
C THR A 161 -11.91 4.31 -14.56
N PRO A 162 -12.07 3.01 -14.87
CA PRO A 162 -11.80 2.49 -16.21
C PRO A 162 -12.80 3.12 -17.18
N ASN A 163 -12.35 4.18 -17.84
CA ASN A 163 -13.04 4.78 -18.97
C ASN A 163 -12.10 4.75 -20.17
N THR A 164 -12.67 4.77 -21.37
CA THR A 164 -11.90 4.73 -22.62
C THR A 164 -10.82 5.81 -22.71
N LEU A 165 -11.01 6.92 -22.00
CA LEU A 165 -10.11 8.07 -21.98
C LEU A 165 -8.83 7.83 -21.15
N SER A 166 -8.95 7.28 -19.94
CA SER A 166 -7.79 6.92 -19.10
C SER A 166 -6.92 5.85 -19.75
N MET A 167 -7.55 4.89 -20.43
CA MET A 167 -6.85 3.89 -21.23
C MET A 167 -6.14 4.47 -22.45
N ASP A 168 -6.79 5.38 -23.19
CA ASP A 168 -6.16 6.07 -24.33
C ASP A 168 -4.94 6.90 -23.87
N LEU A 169 -5.06 7.62 -22.75
CA LEU A 169 -3.96 8.40 -22.18
C LEU A 169 -2.80 7.51 -21.73
N TYR A 170 -3.08 6.34 -21.15
CA TYR A 170 -2.04 5.39 -20.78
C TYR A 170 -1.34 4.79 -22.01
N GLN A 171 -2.09 4.47 -23.07
CA GLN A 171 -1.49 4.01 -24.34
C GLN A 171 -0.63 5.09 -25.00
N LYS A 172 -1.05 6.36 -24.94
CA LYS A 172 -0.24 7.50 -25.39
C LYS A 172 1.06 7.62 -24.60
N PHE A 173 1.01 7.45 -23.28
CA PHE A 173 2.20 7.39 -22.44
C PHE A 173 3.14 6.25 -22.87
N LEU A 174 2.62 5.03 -23.02
CA LEU A 174 3.41 3.87 -23.45
C LEU A 174 4.05 4.03 -24.83
N SER A 175 3.43 4.82 -25.72
CA SER A 175 3.98 5.08 -27.06
C SER A 175 5.27 5.90 -27.06
N GLY A 176 5.58 6.60 -25.96
CA GLY A 176 6.74 7.50 -25.84
C GLY A 176 6.66 8.77 -26.71
N LYS A 177 5.55 8.98 -27.43
CA LYS A 177 5.38 10.11 -28.37
C LYS A 177 4.97 11.42 -27.70
N TYR A 178 4.59 11.37 -26.42
CA TYR A 178 4.08 12.51 -25.66
C TYR A 178 4.93 12.72 -24.41
N THR A 179 5.28 13.97 -24.16
CA THR A 179 5.97 14.38 -22.93
C THR A 179 5.02 14.36 -21.74
N SER A 180 5.57 14.26 -20.52
CA SER A 180 4.78 14.31 -19.28
C SER A 180 3.92 15.57 -19.18
N GLU A 181 4.43 16.72 -19.65
CA GLU A 181 3.67 17.98 -19.64
C GLU A 181 2.49 17.97 -20.62
N GLN A 182 2.67 17.38 -21.82
CA GLN A 182 1.57 17.20 -22.77
C GLN A 182 0.49 16.27 -22.20
N LEU A 183 0.89 15.17 -21.54
CA LEU A 183 -0.04 14.25 -20.90
C LEU A 183 -0.80 14.93 -19.75
N LYS A 184 -0.12 15.71 -18.89
CA LYS A 184 -0.76 16.50 -17.82
C LYS A 184 -1.82 17.44 -18.36
N ASN A 185 -1.52 18.16 -19.44
CA ASN A 185 -2.48 19.07 -20.06
C ASN A 185 -3.69 18.34 -20.64
N MET A 186 -3.49 17.18 -21.29
CA MET A 186 -4.59 16.34 -21.77
C MET A 186 -5.48 15.85 -20.61
N ILE A 187 -4.88 15.46 -19.49
CA ILE A 187 -5.59 15.02 -18.28
C ILE A 187 -6.39 16.17 -17.66
N LYS A 188 -5.81 17.37 -17.54
CA LYS A 188 -6.50 18.57 -17.05
C LYS A 188 -7.71 18.92 -17.90
N ILE A 189 -7.56 18.91 -19.23
CA ILE A 189 -8.67 19.17 -20.18
C ILE A 189 -9.76 18.11 -20.05
N ALA A 190 -9.38 16.83 -19.94
CA ALA A 190 -10.31 15.74 -19.70
C ALA A 190 -11.12 15.94 -18.40
N ASN A 191 -10.46 16.40 -17.33
CA ASN A 191 -11.09 16.64 -16.04
C ASN A 191 -12.05 17.84 -16.06
N ILE A 192 -11.65 18.97 -16.66
CA ILE A 192 -12.48 20.19 -16.77
C ILE A 192 -13.80 19.92 -17.50
N ASN A 193 -13.80 18.97 -18.45
CA ASN A 193 -14.99 18.58 -19.21
C ASN A 193 -15.94 17.62 -18.45
N GLY A 194 -15.78 17.45 -17.13
CA GLY A 194 -16.64 16.58 -16.31
C GLY A 194 -16.45 15.09 -16.59
N ARG A 195 -15.35 14.69 -17.24
CA ARG A 195 -15.01 13.29 -17.53
C ARG A 195 -14.07 12.71 -16.48
N THR A 196 -14.19 13.16 -15.24
CA THR A 196 -13.23 12.89 -14.17
C THR A 196 -13.18 11.39 -13.85
N PRO A 197 -12.01 10.75 -13.98
CA PRO A 197 -11.83 9.32 -13.77
C PRO A 197 -11.24 9.01 -12.40
N ILE A 198 -11.30 9.84 -11.35
CA ILE A 198 -10.83 9.40 -10.02
C ILE A 198 -11.81 9.87 -8.96
N GLU A 199 -12.42 8.91 -8.26
CA GLU A 199 -13.01 9.17 -6.94
C GLU A 199 -11.87 9.19 -5.92
N CYS A 200 -11.34 10.38 -5.62
CA CYS A 200 -10.56 10.54 -4.40
C CYS A 200 -11.54 10.46 -3.22
N PRO A 201 -11.27 9.66 -2.18
CA PRO A 201 -12.02 9.82 -0.94
C PRO A 201 -11.80 11.25 -0.46
N THR A 202 -12.89 11.99 -0.26
CA THR A 202 -12.83 13.22 0.53
C THR A 202 -12.29 12.85 1.90
N ASN A 203 -11.20 13.47 2.32
CA ASN A 203 -10.67 13.36 3.69
C ASN A 203 -11.84 13.47 4.69
N PRO A 204 -12.06 12.50 5.58
CA PRO A 204 -12.83 12.75 6.78
C PRO A 204 -11.92 13.56 7.71
N SER A 205 -11.82 14.85 7.44
CA SER A 205 -11.13 15.82 8.30
C SER A 205 -11.99 17.06 8.44
N SER A 206 -13.18 16.87 9.01
CA SER A 206 -13.99 17.91 9.63
C SER A 206 -15.23 17.29 10.30
N ALA A 207 -14.99 16.63 11.43
CA ALA A 207 -15.97 16.48 12.52
C ALA A 207 -15.21 16.39 13.84
#